data_AF-K1SX23-F1
#
_entry.id   AF-K1SX23-F1
#
_cell.length_a   1.000
_cell.length_b   1.000
_cell.length_c   1.000
_cell.angle_alpha   90.00
_cell.angle_beta   90.00
_cell.angle_gamma   90.00
#
_symmetry.space_group_name_H-M   'P 1'
#
loop_
_entity.id
_entity.type
_entity.pdbx_description
1 polymer ?
#
loop_
_entity_poly.entity_id
_entity_poly.type
_entity_poly.pdbx_seq_one_letter_code
_entity_poly.pdbx_strand_id
1 'polypeptide(L)'
;MKQEKQLTSLPENAYRELKPGEEYTPVMPASSTPKEVTPYSVIMGVVMAVVFSAAAAFLGLRVGQVFEAAIPIAIIAVGMGTVLGKKNMLGQNVIIQSIGASSGVIVAGAIFTLPALYILGLDAAFWQVFLSSLFGGLLGIVLLIPFRKY
;
A
#
# COMPACT_ATOMS: atom_id res chain seq x y z
N MET A 1 11.10 31.97 -17.19
CA MET A 1 11.81 30.71 -16.84
C MET A 1 12.01 30.67 -15.32
N LYS A 2 11.07 30.12 -14.54
CA LYS A 2 11.23 29.98 -13.09
C LYS A 2 11.83 28.60 -12.81
N GLN A 3 13.02 28.59 -12.22
CA GLN A 3 13.78 27.40 -11.86
C GLN A 3 12.93 26.45 -11.00
N GLU A 4 12.63 25.27 -11.54
CA GLU A 4 12.34 24.07 -10.76
C GLU A 4 13.60 23.70 -9.97
N LYS A 5 13.86 24.39 -8.87
CA LYS A 5 14.89 23.96 -7.93
C LYS A 5 14.29 22.75 -7.21
N GLN A 6 14.79 21.56 -7.54
CA GLN A 6 14.48 20.34 -6.80
C GLN A 6 14.70 20.61 -5.31
N LEU A 7 13.61 20.80 -4.58
CA LEU A 7 13.62 20.93 -3.14
C LEU A 7 13.91 19.54 -2.58
N THR A 8 15.20 19.27 -2.30
CA THR A 8 15.68 18.10 -1.55
C THR A 8 15.18 18.09 -0.10
N SER A 9 14.55 19.18 0.35
CA SER A 9 13.98 19.35 1.68
C SER A 9 12.65 20.09 1.59
N LEU A 10 11.76 19.85 2.55
CA LEU A 10 10.52 20.62 2.66
C LEU A 10 10.85 22.11 2.91
N PRO A 11 9.95 23.03 2.53
CA PRO A 11 10.07 24.45 2.90
C PRO A 11 10.26 24.63 4.41
N GLU A 12 11.01 25.65 4.86
CA GLU A 12 11.23 25.89 6.30
C GLU A 12 9.93 26.10 7.08
N ASN A 13 8.92 26.71 6.44
CA ASN A 13 7.58 26.90 6.99
C ASN A 13 6.77 25.59 7.10
N ALA A 14 7.31 24.45 6.65
CA ALA A 14 6.74 23.12 6.91
C ALA A 14 7.06 22.59 8.32
N TYR A 15 8.14 23.08 8.95
CA TYR A 15 8.65 22.56 10.22
C TYR A 15 8.22 23.39 11.43
N ARG A 16 7.47 24.47 11.21
CA ARG A 16 7.01 25.40 12.26
C ARG A 16 5.60 25.85 11.99
N GLU A 17 4.91 26.30 13.04
CA GLU A 17 3.62 26.95 12.89
C GLU A 17 3.74 28.19 11.98
N LEU A 18 2.73 28.38 11.14
CA LEU A 18 2.68 29.50 10.21
C LEU A 18 2.54 30.79 10.98
N LYS A 19 3.40 31.77 10.69
CA LYS A 19 3.22 33.12 11.21
C LYS A 19 1.94 33.72 10.65
N PRO A 20 1.32 34.71 11.34
CA PRO A 20 0.16 35.41 10.79
C PRO A 20 0.46 35.98 9.40
N GLY A 21 -0.27 35.52 8.38
CA GLY A 21 -0.08 35.91 6.97
C GLY A 21 0.92 35.07 6.17
N GLU A 22 1.51 34.03 6.75
CA GLU A 22 2.39 33.08 6.06
C GLU A 22 1.55 31.94 5.46
N GLU A 23 1.68 31.71 4.15
CA GLU A 23 0.94 30.66 3.44
C GLU A 23 1.86 29.47 3.12
N TYR A 24 1.43 28.25 3.46
CA TYR A 24 2.17 27.04 3.16
C TYR A 24 1.88 26.57 1.74
N THR A 25 2.91 26.44 0.91
CA THR A 25 2.81 25.81 -0.41
C THR A 25 3.25 24.34 -0.32
N PRO A 26 2.34 23.37 -0.45
CA PRO A 26 2.70 21.95 -0.42
C PRO A 26 3.59 21.57 -1.60
N VAL A 27 4.42 20.53 -1.43
CA VAL A 27 5.25 19.95 -2.50
C VAL A 27 4.40 19.44 -3.67
N MET A 28 3.14 19.06 -3.38
CA MET A 28 2.14 18.67 -4.35
C MET A 28 0.87 19.51 -4.12
N PRO A 29 0.73 20.67 -4.78
CA PRO A 29 -0.43 21.55 -4.60
C PRO A 29 -1.68 20.95 -5.26
N ALA A 30 -2.85 21.17 -4.67
CA ALA A 30 -4.14 20.67 -5.19
C ALA A 30 -4.50 21.18 -6.59
N SER A 31 -3.92 22.31 -7.01
CA SER A 31 -4.06 22.87 -8.36
C SER A 31 -3.16 22.18 -9.39
N SER A 32 -2.16 21.40 -8.97
CA SER A 32 -1.35 20.60 -9.87
C SER A 32 -2.03 19.28 -10.21
N THR A 33 -1.92 18.85 -11.47
CA THR A 33 -2.32 17.50 -11.91
C THR A 33 -1.08 16.63 -12.11
N PRO A 34 -0.43 16.16 -11.03
CA PRO A 34 0.72 15.29 -11.14
C PRO A 34 0.33 13.96 -11.79
N LYS A 35 1.26 13.38 -12.57
CA LYS A 35 1.07 12.04 -13.15
C LYS A 35 1.35 10.97 -12.09
N GLU A 36 0.35 10.67 -11.28
CA GLU A 36 0.43 9.66 -10.21
C GLU A 36 0.24 8.25 -10.77
N VAL A 37 -0.81 8.07 -11.58
CA VAL A 37 -1.14 6.81 -12.25
C VAL A 37 -0.43 6.78 -13.60
N THR A 38 0.64 6.01 -13.68
CA THR A 38 1.42 5.79 -14.89
C THR A 38 1.57 4.29 -15.12
N PRO A 39 1.85 3.84 -16.36
CA PRO A 39 2.14 2.43 -16.60
C PRO A 39 3.26 1.90 -15.69
N TYR A 40 4.27 2.73 -15.40
CA TYR A 40 5.33 2.38 -14.46
C TYR A 40 4.80 2.16 -13.04
N SER A 41 4.05 3.10 -12.46
CA SER A 41 3.58 2.99 -11.08
C SER A 41 2.60 1.83 -10.89
N VAL A 42 1.76 1.56 -11.89
CA VAL A 42 0.86 0.41 -11.88
C VAL A 42 1.62 -0.91 -11.99
N ILE A 43 2.51 -1.05 -12.98
CA ILE A 43 3.28 -2.30 -13.17
C ILE A 43 4.15 -2.59 -11.95
N MET A 44 4.88 -1.58 -11.46
CA MET A 44 5.73 -1.71 -10.29
C MET A 44 4.92 -2.05 -9.03
N GLY A 45 3.77 -1.40 -8.83
CA GLY A 45 2.85 -1.71 -7.75
C GLY A 45 2.32 -3.15 -7.79
N VAL A 46 1.91 -3.63 -8.97
CA VAL A 46 1.43 -5.01 -9.16
C VAL A 46 2.55 -6.03 -8.90
N VAL A 47 3.76 -5.77 -9.37
CA VAL A 47 4.92 -6.64 -9.09
C VAL A 47 5.19 -6.71 -7.59
N MET A 48 5.19 -5.57 -6.89
CA MET A 48 5.34 -5.53 -5.44
C MET A 48 4.21 -6.30 -4.75
N ALA A 49 2.96 -6.12 -5.17
CA ALA A 49 1.82 -6.82 -4.61
C ALA A 49 1.98 -8.35 -4.70
N VAL A 50 2.36 -8.88 -5.88
CA VAL A 50 2.58 -10.33 -6.07
C VAL A 50 3.71 -10.85 -5.20
N VAL A 51 4.87 -10.18 -5.20
CA VAL A 51 6.05 -10.62 -4.44
C VAL A 51 5.79 -10.58 -2.94
N PHE A 52 5.23 -9.48 -2.43
CA PHE A 52 4.93 -9.34 -1.01
C PHE A 52 3.74 -10.19 -0.58
N SER A 53 2.78 -10.50 -1.46
CA SER A 53 1.74 -11.48 -1.16
C SER A 53 2.33 -12.87 -0.94
N ALA A 54 3.23 -13.32 -1.82
CA ALA A 54 3.90 -14.61 -1.65
C ALA A 54 4.73 -14.66 -0.36
N ALA A 55 5.50 -13.60 -0.08
CA ALA A 55 6.30 -13.50 1.13
C ALA A 55 5.45 -13.50 2.40
N ALA A 56 4.38 -12.69 2.44
CA ALA A 56 3.48 -12.61 3.58
C ALA A 56 2.69 -13.90 3.79
N ALA A 57 2.26 -14.58 2.72
CA ALA A 57 1.57 -15.87 2.83
C ALA A 57 2.50 -16.94 3.39
N PHE A 58 3.75 -17.00 2.92
CA PHE A 58 4.74 -17.93 3.43
C PHE A 58 5.03 -17.71 4.91
N LEU A 59 5.29 -16.46 5.32
CA LEU A 59 5.56 -16.15 6.72
C LEU A 59 4.33 -16.34 7.60
N GLY A 60 3.14 -15.94 7.14
CA GLY A 60 1.89 -16.14 7.85
C GLY A 60 1.56 -17.61 8.08
N LEU A 61 1.72 -18.46 7.06
CA LEU A 61 1.43 -19.90 7.17
C LEU A 61 2.53 -20.68 7.91
N ARG A 62 3.80 -20.32 7.74
CA ARG A 62 4.93 -21.09 8.28
C ARG A 62 5.42 -20.59 9.64
N VAL A 63 5.44 -19.29 9.85
CA VAL A 63 5.98 -18.62 11.05
C VAL A 63 4.84 -18.15 11.97
N GLY A 64 3.62 -17.99 11.44
CA GLY A 64 2.46 -17.51 12.20
C GLY A 64 2.46 -16.01 12.45
N GLN A 65 3.39 -15.26 11.83
CA GLN A 65 3.51 -13.82 11.97
C GLN A 65 3.57 -13.16 10.59
N VAL A 66 2.89 -12.03 10.45
CA VAL A 66 2.90 -11.20 9.24
C VAL A 66 3.61 -9.88 9.55
N PHE A 67 4.37 -9.36 8.58
CA PHE A 67 5.07 -8.09 8.70
C PHE A 67 4.36 -7.00 7.89
N GLU A 68 4.62 -5.74 8.24
CA GLU A 68 4.05 -4.59 7.54
C GLU A 68 4.69 -4.41 6.16
N ALA A 69 4.02 -4.89 5.10
CA ALA A 69 4.55 -4.84 3.74
C ALA A 69 4.63 -3.41 3.16
N ALA A 70 3.82 -2.48 3.66
CA ALA A 70 3.78 -1.11 3.14
C ALA A 70 5.11 -0.36 3.36
N ILE A 71 5.82 -0.63 4.46
CA ILE A 71 7.10 0.01 4.79
C ILE A 71 8.20 -0.37 3.77
N PRO A 72 8.56 -1.65 3.59
CA PRO A 72 9.60 -2.04 2.65
C PRO A 72 9.22 -1.68 1.20
N ILE A 73 7.95 -1.79 0.81
CA ILE A 73 7.49 -1.39 -0.53
C ILE A 73 7.72 0.10 -0.74
N ALA A 74 7.42 0.96 0.24
CA ALA A 74 7.68 2.39 0.14
C ALA A 74 9.18 2.70 -0.02
N ILE A 75 10.04 2.02 0.76
CA ILE A 75 11.49 2.15 0.66
C ILE A 75 11.97 1.76 -0.74
N ILE A 76 11.48 0.65 -1.29
CA ILE A 76 11.82 0.19 -2.64
C ILE A 76 11.30 1.16 -3.70
N ALA A 77 10.09 1.68 -3.57
CA ALA A 77 9.51 2.63 -4.53
C ALA A 77 10.32 3.93 -4.59
N VAL A 78 10.65 4.51 -3.43
CA VAL A 78 11.49 5.72 -3.33
C VAL A 78 12.92 5.44 -3.82
N GLY A 79 13.49 4.29 -3.43
CA GLY A 79 14.83 3.87 -3.83
C GLY A 79 14.97 3.66 -5.33
N MET A 80 14.08 2.88 -5.95
CA MET A 80 14.07 2.68 -7.40
C MET A 80 13.83 3.98 -8.14
N GLY A 81 12.98 4.86 -7.61
CA GLY A 81 12.77 6.15 -8.20
C GLY A 81 14.02 7.03 -8.25
N THR A 82 14.82 6.96 -7.18
CA THR A 82 16.10 7.65 -7.07
C THR A 82 17.13 7.07 -8.05
N VAL A 83 17.24 5.73 -8.15
CA VAL A 83 18.16 5.04 -9.07
C VAL A 83 17.82 5.31 -10.54
N LEU A 84 16.54 5.38 -10.88
CA LEU A 84 16.07 5.64 -12.25
C LEU A 84 16.14 7.13 -12.63
N GLY A 85 16.61 8.01 -11.75
CA GLY A 85 16.75 9.45 -12.01
C GLY A 85 15.43 10.16 -12.33
N LYS A 86 14.30 9.55 -11.96
CA LYS A 86 12.96 10.04 -12.31
C LYS A 86 12.58 11.21 -11.41
N LYS A 87 12.09 12.29 -12.03
CA LYS A 87 11.65 13.51 -11.34
C LYS A 87 10.15 13.44 -10.99
N ASN A 88 9.72 14.13 -9.94
CA ASN A 88 8.31 14.24 -9.50
C ASN A 88 7.63 12.88 -9.19
N MET A 89 8.35 11.99 -8.53
CA MET A 89 7.88 10.62 -8.25
C MET A 89 6.99 10.47 -7.02
N LEU A 90 6.78 11.52 -6.24
CA LEU A 90 6.02 11.43 -4.98
C LEU A 90 4.67 10.72 -5.20
N GLY A 91 3.90 11.14 -6.21
CA GLY A 91 2.61 10.53 -6.52
C GLY A 91 2.72 9.09 -7.06
N GLN A 92 3.69 8.82 -7.93
CA GLN A 92 3.93 7.46 -8.43
C GLN A 92 4.33 6.49 -7.31
N ASN A 93 5.14 6.95 -6.35
CA ASN A 93 5.57 6.15 -5.20
C ASN A 93 4.40 5.83 -4.28
N VAL A 94 3.49 6.78 -4.05
CA VAL A 94 2.24 6.55 -3.30
C VAL A 94 1.40 5.50 -4.01
N ILE A 95 1.21 5.58 -5.34
CA ILE A 95 0.47 4.56 -6.09
C ILE A 95 1.12 3.17 -6.00
N ILE A 96 2.45 3.08 -6.15
CA ILE A 96 3.19 1.82 -6.00
C ILE A 96 2.98 1.25 -4.59
N GLN A 97 3.10 2.08 -3.56
CA GLN A 97 2.89 1.69 -2.17
C GLN A 97 1.46 1.24 -1.91
N SER A 98 0.45 1.99 -2.36
CA SER A 98 -0.96 1.65 -2.14
C SER A 98 -1.34 0.34 -2.81
N ILE A 99 -0.95 0.13 -4.06
CA ILE A 99 -1.19 -1.14 -4.76
C ILE A 99 -0.43 -2.26 -4.05
N GLY A 100 0.86 -2.06 -3.77
CA GLY A 100 1.70 -3.06 -3.10
C GLY A 100 1.17 -3.45 -1.72
N ALA A 101 0.76 -2.48 -0.90
CA ALA A 101 0.25 -2.69 0.46
C ALA A 101 -1.04 -3.51 0.50
N SER A 102 -1.82 -3.54 -0.59
CA SER A 102 -3.00 -4.42 -0.70
C SER A 102 -2.65 -5.90 -0.55
N SER A 103 -1.38 -6.28 -0.77
CA SER A 103 -0.88 -7.65 -0.59
C SER A 103 -1.18 -8.20 0.79
N GLY A 104 -1.04 -7.39 1.84
CA GLY A 104 -1.28 -7.80 3.22
C GLY A 104 -2.73 -8.17 3.47
N VAL A 105 -3.68 -7.40 2.92
CA VAL A 105 -5.12 -7.64 3.06
C VAL A 105 -5.55 -8.92 2.34
N ILE A 106 -5.04 -9.14 1.12
CA ILE A 106 -5.31 -10.34 0.32
C ILE A 106 -4.83 -11.59 1.07
N VAL A 107 -3.60 -11.52 1.61
CA VAL A 107 -2.99 -12.63 2.33
C VAL A 107 -3.68 -12.90 3.66
N ALA A 108 -4.03 -11.85 4.41
CA ALA A 108 -4.73 -12.00 5.69
C ALA A 108 -6.00 -12.86 5.55
N GLY A 109 -6.79 -12.66 4.48
CA GLY A 109 -7.93 -13.52 4.19
C GLY A 109 -7.55 -14.98 3.93
N ALA A 110 -6.52 -15.21 3.11
CA ALA A 110 -6.08 -16.56 2.74
C ALA A 110 -5.46 -17.35 3.90
N ILE A 111 -4.62 -16.71 4.74
CA ILE A 111 -3.92 -17.39 5.84
C ILE A 111 -4.84 -17.80 6.98
N PHE A 112 -6.01 -17.18 7.13
CA PHE A 112 -7.01 -17.61 8.11
C PHE A 112 -7.97 -18.67 7.55
N THR A 113 -8.30 -18.58 6.25
CA THR A 113 -9.27 -19.48 5.63
C THR A 113 -8.68 -20.84 5.26
N LEU A 114 -7.47 -20.88 4.69
CA LEU A 114 -6.86 -22.14 4.25
C LEU A 114 -6.59 -23.11 5.41
N PRO A 115 -5.94 -22.72 6.52
CA PRO A 115 -5.75 -23.63 7.65
C PRO A 115 -7.06 -24.10 8.26
N ALA A 116 -8.08 -23.22 8.34
CA ALA A 116 -9.40 -23.59 8.86
C ALA A 116 -10.07 -24.69 8.02
N LEU A 117 -10.03 -24.59 6.68
CA LEU A 117 -10.56 -25.62 5.79
C LEU A 117 -9.85 -26.97 5.97
N TYR A 118 -8.51 -26.95 6.06
CA TYR A 118 -7.70 -28.15 6.28
C TYR A 118 -7.99 -28.81 7.64
N ILE A 119 -8.12 -28.02 8.72
CA ILE A 119 -8.44 -28.53 10.06
C ILE A 119 -9.84 -29.19 10.08
N LEU A 120 -10.79 -28.65 9.31
CA LEU A 120 -12.15 -29.18 9.21
C LEU A 120 -12.26 -30.42 8.30
N GLY A 121 -11.17 -30.85 7.65
CA GLY A 121 -11.17 -31.98 6.72
C GLY A 121 -12.01 -31.73 5.46
N LEU A 122 -12.25 -30.47 5.12
CA LEU A 122 -12.98 -30.08 3.92
C LEU A 122 -12.03 -30.08 2.72
N ASP A 123 -12.53 -30.49 1.56
CA ASP A 123 -11.76 -30.32 0.32
C ASP A 123 -11.40 -28.84 0.12
N ALA A 124 -10.16 -28.59 -0.29
CA ALA A 124 -9.69 -27.27 -0.66
C ALA A 124 -10.03 -26.99 -2.14
N ALA A 125 -11.25 -27.29 -2.58
CA ALA A 125 -11.64 -26.95 -3.95
C ALA A 125 -11.63 -25.42 -4.10
N PHE A 126 -11.21 -24.94 -5.27
CA PHE A 126 -11.07 -23.51 -5.55
C PHE A 126 -12.31 -22.70 -5.12
N TRP A 127 -13.51 -23.25 -5.35
CA TRP A 127 -14.76 -22.58 -5.02
C TRP A 127 -15.00 -22.45 -3.51
N GLN A 128 -14.61 -23.44 -2.69
CA GLN A 128 -14.73 -23.38 -1.23
C GLN A 128 -13.76 -22.34 -0.64
N VAL A 129 -12.52 -22.32 -1.12
CA VAL A 129 -11.51 -21.33 -0.72
C VAL A 129 -11.94 -19.92 -1.13
N PHE A 130 -12.42 -19.76 -2.36
CA PHE A 130 -12.89 -18.50 -2.91
C PHE A 130 -14.09 -17.96 -2.12
N LEU A 131 -15.16 -18.75 -1.97
CA LEU A 131 -16.37 -18.34 -1.26
C LEU A 131 -16.09 -18.07 0.23
N SER A 132 -15.27 -18.90 0.88
CA SER A 132 -14.86 -18.69 2.28
C SER A 132 -14.12 -17.37 2.46
N SER A 133 -13.14 -17.09 1.58
CA SER A 133 -12.40 -15.82 1.59
C SER A 133 -13.30 -14.61 1.28
N LEU A 134 -14.23 -14.76 0.34
CA LEU A 134 -15.18 -13.71 -0.03
C LEU A 134 -16.13 -13.38 1.13
N PHE A 135 -16.79 -14.37 1.72
CA PHE A 135 -17.69 -14.16 2.85
C PHE A 135 -16.95 -13.70 4.10
N GLY A 136 -15.74 -14.21 4.36
CA GLY A 136 -14.87 -13.74 5.45
C GLY A 136 -14.49 -12.26 5.29
N GLY A 137 -14.13 -11.85 4.07
CA GLY A 137 -13.86 -10.45 3.75
C GLY A 137 -15.09 -9.55 3.92
N LEU A 138 -16.25 -9.98 3.43
CA LEU A 138 -17.51 -9.26 3.61
C LEU A 138 -17.91 -9.15 5.10
N LEU A 139 -17.77 -10.23 5.87
CA LEU A 139 -17.98 -10.22 7.33
C LEU A 139 -17.04 -9.23 8.02
N GLY A 140 -15.76 -9.21 7.65
CA GLY A 140 -14.79 -8.25 8.19
C GLY A 140 -15.22 -6.80 7.96
N ILE A 141 -15.69 -6.46 6.76
CA ILE A 141 -16.22 -5.12 6.43
C ILE A 141 -17.46 -4.82 7.28
N VAL A 142 -18.42 -5.75 7.32
CA VAL A 142 -19.69 -5.58 8.07
C VAL A 142 -19.44 -5.41 9.56
N LEU A 143 -18.44 -6.07 10.15
CA LEU A 143 -18.08 -5.91 11.56
C LEU A 143 -17.31 -4.61 11.82
N LEU A 144 -16.38 -4.21 10.93
CA LEU A 144 -15.59 -2.98 11.12
C LEU A 144 -16.44 -1.69 11.07
N ILE A 145 -17.45 -1.63 10.19
CA ILE A 145 -18.30 -0.44 10.03
C ILE A 145 -19.02 0.00 11.34
N PRO A 146 -19.74 -0.88 12.06
CA PRO A 146 -20.42 -0.51 13.30
C PRO A 146 -19.43 -0.24 14.45
N PHE A 147 -18.32 -0.97 14.54
CA PHE A 147 -17.30 -0.74 15.57
C PHE A 147 -16.53 0.56 15.38
N ARG A 148 -16.53 1.17 14.19
CA ARG A 148 -15.84 2.45 13.95
C ARG A 148 -16.43 3.64 14.74
N LYS A 149 -17.65 3.52 15.27
CA LYS A 149 -18.34 4.60 16.00
C LYS A 149 -18.09 4.60 17.52
N TYR A 150 -17.41 3.59 18.04
CA TYR A 150 -17.06 3.44 19.45
C TYR A 150 -15.55 3.31 19.60
#